data_AF-A0A7J2NGF7-F1
#
_entry.id   AF-A0A7J2NGF7-F1
#
_cell.length_a   1.000
_cell.length_b   1.000
_cell.length_c   1.000
_cell.angle_alpha   90.00
_cell.angle_beta   90.00
_cell.angle_gamma   90.00
#
_symmetry.space_group_name_H-M   'P 1'
#
loop_
_entity.id
_entity.type
_entity.pdbx_description
1 polymer ?
#
loop_
_entity_poly.entity_id
_entity_poly.type
_entity_poly.pdbx_seq_one_letter_code
_entity_poly.pdbx_strand_id
1 'polypeptide(L)' 'VIKPRYAIRMGDMERYESRYLPAQDFGVLILTTTRGVVSHNQAKELGVGGKLLAYVY' A
#
# COMPACT_ATOMS: atom_id res chain seq x y z
N VAL A 1 -7.62 -9.51 -1.37
CA VAL A 1 -7.45 -9.36 0.10
C VAL A 1 -6.10 -9.95 0.49
N ILE A 2 -5.27 -9.21 1.23
CA ILE A 2 -3.89 -9.63 1.57
C ILE A 2 -3.86 -10.24 2.98
N LYS A 3 -3.29 -11.45 3.11
CA LYS A 3 -3.05 -12.13 4.39
C LYS A 3 -1.66 -12.79 4.38
N PRO A 4 -0.85 -12.67 5.44
CA PRO A 4 -1.06 -11.83 6.63
C PRO A 4 -0.97 -10.32 6.29
N ARG A 5 -1.50 -9.47 7.17
CA ARG A 5 -1.43 -8.00 7.01
C ARG A 5 -0.03 -7.50 7.34
N TYR A 6 0.85 -7.49 6.34
CA TYR A 6 2.24 -7.02 6.49
C TYR A 6 2.28 -5.54 6.87
N ALA A 7 3.13 -5.20 7.84
CA ALA A 7 3.46 -3.81 8.15
C ALA A 7 4.47 -3.29 7.12
N ILE A 8 4.15 -2.17 6.48
CA ILE A 8 4.99 -1.51 5.48
C ILE A 8 5.43 -0.16 6.01
N ARG A 9 6.72 0.15 5.86
CA ARG A 9 7.27 1.50 6.03
C ARG A 9 7.24 2.22 4.69
N MET A 10 7.22 3.56 4.73
CA MET A 10 7.22 4.38 3.52
C MET A 10 8.32 3.99 2.51
N GLY A 11 9.54 3.73 2.98
CA GLY A 11 10.65 3.33 2.10
C GLY A 11 10.52 1.94 1.47
N ASP A 12 9.62 1.10 1.96
CA ASP A 12 9.38 -0.24 1.41
C ASP A 12 8.21 -0.27 0.41
N MET A 13 7.52 0.85 0.18
CA MET A 13 6.25 0.87 -0.55
C MET A 13 6.39 0.42 -2.02
N GLU A 14 7.42 0.88 -2.72
CA GLU A 14 7.71 0.49 -4.11
C GLU A 14 7.93 -1.02 -4.25
N ARG A 15 8.58 -1.65 -3.28
CA ARG A 15 8.81 -3.11 -3.28
C ARG A 15 7.49 -3.88 -3.22
N TYR A 16 6.50 -3.36 -2.50
CA TYR A 16 5.18 -3.97 -2.41
C TYR A 16 4.30 -3.63 -3.61
N GLU A 17 4.43 -2.46 -4.20
CA GLU A 17 3.82 -2.11 -5.48
C GLU A 17 4.24 -3.08 -6.57
N SER A 18 5.53 -3.27 -6.80
CA SER A 18 6.03 -4.22 -7.80
C SER A 18 5.66 -5.69 -7.53
N ARG A 19 5.25 -6.01 -6.30
CA ARG A 19 4.83 -7.37 -5.92
C ARG A 19 3.35 -7.64 -6.20
N TYR A 20 2.49 -6.63 -6.03
CA TYR A 20 1.04 -6.81 -6.08
C TYR A 20 0.39 -6.13 -7.29
N LEU A 21 1.02 -5.11 -7.85
CA LEU A 21 0.51 -4.40 -9.02
C LEU A 21 1.11 -5.01 -10.30
N PRO A 22 0.27 -5.29 -11.32
CA PRO A 22 0.73 -5.85 -12.59
C PRO A 22 1.69 -4.95 -13.38
N ALA A 23 1.55 -3.63 -13.23
CA ALA A 23 2.36 -2.63 -13.90
C ALA A 23 2.50 -1.38 -13.02
N GLN A 24 3.51 -0.56 -13.31
CA GLN A 24 3.66 0.75 -12.71
C GLN A 24 2.45 1.62 -13.08
N ASP A 25 1.91 2.34 -12.10
CA ASP A 25 0.68 3.14 -12.22
C ASP A 25 -0.60 2.35 -12.55
N PHE A 26 -0.58 1.01 -12.43
CA PHE A 26 -1.75 0.16 -12.67
C PHE A 26 -2.26 -0.51 -11.39
N GLY A 27 -3.49 -0.18 -11.00
CA GLY A 27 -4.14 -0.67 -9.80
C GLY A 27 -3.85 0.15 -8.54
N VAL A 28 -4.55 -0.18 -7.45
CA VAL A 28 -4.47 0.54 -6.17
C VAL A 28 -4.22 -0.44 -5.04
N LEU A 29 -3.08 -0.26 -4.37
CA LEU A 29 -2.83 -0.85 -3.05
C LEU A 29 -3.54 -0.05 -1.96
N ILE A 30 -4.29 -0.77 -1.12
CA ILE A 30 -5.04 -0.25 0.02
C ILE A 30 -4.33 -0.68 1.30
N LEU A 31 -4.00 0.29 2.15
CA LEU A 31 -3.35 0.10 3.44
C LEU A 31 -4.11 0.79 4.56
N THR A 32 -4.01 0.21 5.75
CA THR A 32 -4.51 0.81 6.98
C THR A 32 -3.37 1.57 7.65
N THR A 33 -3.57 2.87 7.87
CA THR A 33 -2.65 3.75 8.58
C THR A 33 -3.27 4.23 9.89
N THR A 34 -2.54 4.97 10.70
CA THR A 34 -3.07 5.63 11.91
C THR A 34 -4.12 6.68 11.60
N ARG A 35 -4.16 7.20 10.36
CA ARG A 35 -5.15 8.18 9.88
C ARG A 35 -6.36 7.56 9.19
N GLY A 36 -6.46 6.23 9.18
CA GLY A 36 -7.53 5.49 8.53
C GLY A 36 -7.05 4.66 7.33
N VAL A 37 -8.00 4.23 6.52
CA VAL A 37 -7.74 3.44 5.31
C VAL A 37 -7.42 4.39 4.16
N VAL A 38 -6.25 4.23 3.57
CA VAL A 38 -5.75 5.09 2.49
C VAL A 38 -5.14 4.25 1.37
N SER A 39 -5.02 4.83 0.18
CA SER A 39 -4.27 4.23 -0.91
C SER A 39 -2.76 4.38 -0.70
N HIS A 40 -1.97 3.57 -1.38
CA HIS A 40 -0.51 3.71 -1.41
C HIS A 40 -0.07 5.11 -1.88
N ASN A 41 -0.69 5.66 -2.93
CA ASN A 41 -0.39 7.01 -3.40
C ASN A 41 -0.63 8.07 -2.32
N GLN A 42 -1.79 8.00 -1.66
CA GLN A 42 -2.11 8.93 -0.58
C GLN A 42 -1.16 8.74 0.61
N ALA A 43 -0.77 7.50 0.93
CA ALA A 43 0.21 7.23 1.95
C ALA A 43 1.60 7.82 1.62
N LYS A 44 2.01 7.79 0.34
CA LYS A 44 3.24 8.45 -0.17
C LYS A 44 3.20 9.95 0.06
N GLU A 45 2.13 10.62 -0.37
CA GLU A 45 1.94 12.06 -0.17
C GLU A 45 1.95 12.45 1.31
N LEU A 46 1.33 11.60 2.13
CA LEU A 46 1.17 11.83 3.55
C LEU A 46 2.38 11.44 4.40
N GLY A 47 3.41 10.80 3.83
CA GLY A 47 4.60 10.38 4.57
C GLY A 47 4.34 9.25 5.58
N VAL A 48 3.28 8.45 5.44
CA VAL A 48 2.87 7.47 6.46
C VAL A 48 2.91 6.01 5.99
N GLY A 49 3.55 5.17 6.80
CA GLY A 49 3.45 3.72 6.68
C GLY A 49 2.15 3.17 7.26
N GLY A 50 1.93 1.86 7.07
CA GLY A 50 0.71 1.22 7.51
C GLY A 50 0.77 -0.30 7.42
N LYS A 51 -0.38 -0.95 7.42
CA LYS A 51 -0.53 -2.39 7.16
C LYS A 51 -1.28 -2.63 5.87
N LEU A 52 -0.81 -3.57 5.05
CA LEU A 52 -1.51 -3.99 3.85
C LEU A 52 -2.88 -4.56 4.18
N LEU A 53 -3.89 -4.10 3.44
CA LEU A 53 -5.26 -4.59 3.56
C LEU A 53 -5.66 -5.37 2.31
N ALA A 54 -5.56 -4.73 1.15
CA ALA A 54 -5.98 -5.28 -0.14
C ALA A 54 -5.28 -4.56 -1.30
N TYR A 55 -5.38 -5.13 -2.49
CA TYR A 55 -5.09 -4.47 -3.75
C TYR A 55 -6.29 -4.66 -4.68
N VAL A 56 -6.51 -3.73 -5.58
CA VAL A 56 -7.55 -3.76 -6.62
C VAL A 56 -6.90 -3.36 -7.95
N TYR A 57 -7.27 -4.03 -9.03
CA TYR A 57 -6.98 -3.65 -10.41
C TYR A 57 -8.23 -3.82 -11.26
#